data_AF-A0A813LSG0-F1
#
_entry.id   AF-A0A813LSG0-F1
#
_cell.length_a   1.000
_cell.length_b   1.000
_cell.length_c   1.000
_cell.angle_alpha   90.00
_cell.angle_beta   90.00
_cell.angle_gamma   90.00
#
_symmetry.space_group_name_H-M   'P 1'
#
loop_
_entity.id
_entity.type
_entity.pdbx_description
1 polymer ?
#
loop_
_entity_poly.entity_id
_entity_poly.type
_entity_poly.pdbx_seq_one_letter_code
_entity_poly.pdbx_strand_id
1 'polypeptide(L)'
;AQRDRKMKARAELAGLRQQAAKREESLREVFATNEVQLARQREAKCAAAEEDHRHCAAVKAEADAAAAKERQVKTFERSQRIAYAKLLREQAEENRLRREKQRQEALREKHFRPNSARG
;
A
#
# COMPACT_ATOMS: atom_id res chain seq x y z
N ALA A 1 -72.80 -50.22 -12.56
CA ALA A 1 -72.93 -49.11 -11.58
C ALA A 1 -71.83 -49.09 -10.51
N GLN A 2 -71.81 -50.01 -9.53
CA GLN A 2 -70.82 -49.95 -8.43
C GLN A 2 -69.37 -50.22 -8.89
N ARG A 3 -69.18 -51.15 -9.84
CA ARG A 3 -67.87 -51.42 -10.46
C ARG A 3 -67.35 -50.19 -11.21
N ASP A 4 -68.22 -49.49 -11.95
CA ASP A 4 -67.84 -48.28 -12.69
C ASP A 4 -67.46 -47.13 -11.75
N ARG A 5 -68.19 -46.96 -10.64
CA ARG A 5 -67.82 -46.01 -9.58
C ARG A 5 -66.45 -46.34 -8.96
N LYS A 6 -66.17 -47.62 -8.71
CA LYS A 6 -64.87 -48.08 -8.21
C LYS A 6 -63.74 -47.87 -9.21
N MET A 7 -63.99 -48.07 -10.50
CA MET A 7 -63.02 -47.81 -11.58
C MET A 7 -62.71 -46.32 -11.72
N LYS A 8 -63.73 -45.45 -11.66
CA LYS A 8 -63.55 -43.99 -11.68
C LYS A 8 -62.73 -43.48 -10.50
N ALA A 9 -63.06 -43.91 -9.28
CA ALA A 9 -62.31 -43.52 -8.07
C ALA A 9 -60.84 -43.96 -8.12
N ARG A 10 -60.53 -45.12 -8.71
CA ARG A 10 -59.14 -45.58 -8.90
C ARG A 10 -58.37 -44.71 -9.89
N ALA A 11 -59.01 -44.32 -11.00
CA ALA A 11 -58.40 -43.45 -12.01
C ALA A 11 -58.13 -42.04 -11.44
N GLU A 12 -59.08 -41.49 -10.69
CA GLU A 12 -58.93 -40.19 -10.01
C GLU A 12 -57.77 -40.22 -9.00
N LEU A 13 -57.68 -41.27 -8.17
CA LEU A 13 -56.58 -41.44 -7.22
C LEU A 13 -55.22 -41.58 -7.91
N ALA A 14 -55.15 -42.31 -9.02
CA ALA A 14 -53.92 -42.44 -9.81
C ALA A 14 -53.49 -41.10 -10.40
N GLY A 15 -54.43 -40.30 -10.92
CA GLY A 15 -54.17 -38.96 -11.42
C GLY A 15 -53.62 -38.01 -10.34
N LEU A 16 -54.20 -38.02 -9.14
CA LEU A 16 -53.72 -37.22 -8.01
C LEU A 16 -52.29 -37.61 -7.59
N ARG A 17 -51.97 -38.91 -7.58
CA ARG A 17 -50.61 -39.40 -7.27
C ARG A 17 -49.59 -38.95 -8.31
N GLN A 18 -49.94 -39.00 -9.60
CA GLN A 18 -49.06 -38.51 -10.67
C GLN A 18 -48.83 -37.00 -10.59
N GLN A 19 -49.87 -36.22 -10.27
CA GLN A 19 -49.71 -34.77 -10.07
C GLN A 19 -48.84 -34.45 -8.86
N ALA A 20 -48.98 -35.18 -7.75
CA ALA A 20 -48.12 -35.03 -6.59
C ALA A 20 -46.65 -35.33 -6.90
N ALA A 21 -46.39 -36.45 -7.61
CA ALA A 21 -45.03 -36.83 -8.01
C ALA A 21 -44.36 -35.77 -8.91
N LYS A 22 -45.09 -35.26 -9.92
CA LYS A 22 -44.57 -34.19 -10.80
C LYS A 22 -44.25 -32.90 -10.04
N ARG A 23 -45.10 -32.52 -9.08
CA ARG A 23 -44.83 -31.34 -8.24
C ARG A 23 -43.61 -31.54 -7.37
N GLU A 24 -43.43 -32.72 -6.80
CA GLU A 24 -42.26 -33.05 -6.00
C GLU A 24 -40.97 -32.98 -6.84
N GLU A 25 -40.99 -33.52 -8.06
CA GLU A 25 -39.88 -33.44 -9.01
C GLU A 25 -39.54 -31.99 -9.35
N SER A 26 -40.53 -31.17 -9.73
CA SER A 26 -40.31 -29.74 -10.00
C SER A 26 -39.76 -28.98 -8.80
N LEU A 27 -40.21 -29.30 -7.58
CA LEU A 27 -39.66 -28.68 -6.37
C LEU A 27 -38.19 -29.07 -6.17
N ARG A 28 -37.83 -30.34 -6.39
CA ARG A 28 -36.44 -30.80 -6.30
C ARG A 28 -35.54 -30.08 -7.31
N GLU A 29 -35.99 -29.88 -8.54
CA GLU A 29 -35.25 -29.13 -9.56
C GLU A 29 -35.03 -27.66 -9.18
N VAL A 30 -36.06 -27.02 -8.61
CA VAL A 30 -35.96 -25.63 -8.10
C VAL A 30 -34.97 -25.54 -6.95
N PHE A 31 -35.02 -26.48 -6.00
CA PHE A 31 -34.06 -26.52 -4.89
C PHE A 31 -32.64 -26.74 -5.39
N ALA A 32 -32.41 -27.70 -6.28
CA ALA A 32 -31.09 -27.95 -6.85
C ALA A 32 -30.53 -26.71 -7.57
N THR A 33 -31.37 -26.01 -8.34
CA THR A 33 -30.99 -24.78 -9.03
C THR A 33 -30.65 -23.67 -8.04
N ASN A 34 -31.45 -23.50 -6.99
CA ASN A 34 -31.22 -22.51 -5.95
C ASN A 34 -29.93 -22.79 -5.17
N GLU A 35 -29.63 -24.04 -4.85
CA GLU A 35 -28.38 -24.42 -4.19
C GLU A 35 -27.16 -24.07 -5.03
N VAL A 36 -27.20 -24.36 -6.34
CA VAL A 36 -26.12 -23.99 -7.27
C VAL A 36 -25.98 -22.48 -7.39
N GLN A 37 -27.09 -21.74 -7.48
CA GLN A 37 -27.06 -20.28 -7.53
C GLN A 37 -26.47 -19.69 -6.24
N LEU A 38 -26.86 -20.22 -5.08
CA LEU A 38 -26.36 -19.76 -3.79
C LEU A 38 -24.86 -20.06 -3.64
N ALA A 39 -24.39 -21.23 -4.09
CA ALA A 39 -22.98 -21.58 -4.11
C ALA A 39 -22.17 -20.60 -4.96
N ARG A 40 -22.62 -20.33 -6.20
CA ARG A 40 -21.97 -19.35 -7.10
C ARG A 40 -21.94 -17.94 -6.53
N GLN A 41 -23.03 -17.50 -5.88
CA GLN A 41 -23.06 -16.20 -5.23
C GLN A 41 -22.06 -16.11 -4.06
N ARG A 42 -21.91 -17.19 -3.29
CA ARG A 42 -20.92 -17.25 -2.21
C ARG A 42 -19.50 -17.21 -2.77
N GLU A 43 -19.21 -18.00 -3.80
CA GLU A 43 -17.91 -17.99 -4.48
C GLU A 43 -17.57 -16.60 -5.04
N ALA A 44 -18.52 -15.95 -5.72
CA ALA A 44 -18.32 -14.60 -6.25
C ALA A 44 -18.03 -13.57 -5.14
N LYS A 45 -18.73 -13.66 -3.99
CA LYS A 45 -18.47 -12.79 -2.84
C LYS A 45 -17.10 -13.04 -2.22
N CYS A 46 -16.69 -14.31 -2.09
CA CYS A 46 -15.36 -14.65 -1.61
C CYS A 46 -14.27 -14.14 -2.55
N ALA A 47 -14.44 -14.31 -3.86
CA ALA A 47 -13.50 -13.81 -4.87
C ALA A 47 -13.35 -12.29 -4.81
N ALA A 48 -14.47 -11.55 -4.74
CA ALA A 48 -14.44 -10.09 -4.60
C ALA A 48 -13.73 -9.65 -3.31
N ALA A 49 -14.00 -10.31 -2.18
CA ALA A 49 -13.31 -10.01 -0.93
C ALA A 49 -11.80 -10.29 -1.01
N GLU A 50 -11.39 -11.37 -1.66
CA GLU A 50 -9.97 -11.65 -1.91
C GLU A 50 -9.29 -10.60 -2.78
N GLU A 51 -9.97 -10.13 -3.84
CA GLU A 51 -9.47 -9.05 -4.69
C GLU A 51 -9.30 -7.75 -3.91
N ASP A 52 -10.29 -7.37 -3.10
CA ASP A 52 -10.22 -6.20 -2.22
C ASP A 52 -9.07 -6.30 -1.22
N HIS A 53 -8.85 -7.47 -0.64
CA HIS A 53 -7.72 -7.71 0.27
C HIS A 53 -6.37 -7.59 -0.46
N ARG A 54 -6.24 -8.15 -1.65
CA ARG A 54 -5.01 -8.04 -2.47
C ARG A 54 -4.76 -6.59 -2.86
N HIS A 55 -5.81 -5.85 -3.24
CA HIS A 55 -5.71 -4.43 -3.58
C HIS A 55 -5.27 -3.60 -2.38
N CYS A 56 -5.92 -3.77 -1.22
CA CYS A 56 -5.52 -3.10 0.02
C CYS A 56 -4.05 -3.39 0.39
N ALA A 57 -3.62 -4.65 0.24
CA ALA A 57 -2.24 -5.03 0.51
C ALA A 57 -1.24 -4.35 -0.45
N ALA A 58 -1.58 -4.27 -1.73
CA ALA A 58 -0.75 -3.59 -2.73
C ALA A 58 -0.61 -2.08 -2.43
N VAL A 59 -1.73 -1.39 -2.17
CA VAL A 59 -1.73 0.04 -1.83
C VAL A 59 -0.91 0.30 -0.56
N LYS A 60 -1.02 -0.56 0.45
CA LYS A 60 -0.21 -0.45 1.67
C LYS A 60 1.28 -0.61 1.37
N ALA A 61 1.66 -1.60 0.56
CA ALA A 61 3.04 -1.82 0.18
C ALA A 61 3.64 -0.63 -0.59
N GLU A 62 2.85 -0.02 -1.50
CA GLU A 62 3.25 1.19 -2.22
C GLU A 62 3.45 2.38 -1.27
N ALA A 63 2.54 2.58 -0.32
CA ALA A 63 2.65 3.63 0.69
C ALA A 63 3.89 3.44 1.59
N ASP A 64 4.16 2.21 2.04
CA ASP A 64 5.33 1.88 2.83
C ASP A 64 6.63 2.12 2.04
N ALA A 65 6.65 1.75 0.75
CA ALA A 65 7.79 2.00 -0.14
C ALA A 65 8.03 3.50 -0.38
N ALA A 66 6.97 4.27 -0.57
CA ALA A 66 7.05 5.72 -0.72
C ALA A 66 7.59 6.38 0.56
N ALA A 67 7.10 5.97 1.73
CA ALA A 67 7.57 6.47 3.02
C ALA A 67 9.05 6.10 3.28
N ALA A 68 9.48 4.90 2.90
CA ALA A 68 10.88 4.50 2.98
C ALA A 68 11.78 5.36 2.07
N LYS A 69 11.35 5.61 0.83
CA LYS A 69 12.06 6.49 -0.11
C LYS A 69 12.15 7.93 0.42
N GLU A 70 11.07 8.46 0.98
CA GLU A 70 11.07 9.80 1.57
C GLU A 70 12.06 9.90 2.74
N ARG A 71 12.10 8.90 3.63
CA ARG A 71 13.09 8.83 4.73
C ARG A 71 14.52 8.79 4.21
N GLN A 72 14.77 8.03 3.14
CA GLN A 72 16.09 7.95 2.51
C GLN A 72 16.52 9.30 1.95
N VAL A 73 15.64 9.98 1.21
CA VAL A 73 15.89 11.32 0.67
C VAL A 73 16.18 12.32 1.79
N LYS A 74 15.34 12.38 2.83
CA LYS A 74 15.58 13.29 3.97
C LYS A 74 16.90 13.01 4.69
N THR A 75 17.28 11.74 4.83
CA THR A 75 18.55 11.36 5.45
C THR A 75 19.74 11.79 4.59
N PHE A 76 19.64 11.62 3.27
CA PHE A 76 20.65 12.05 2.32
C PHE A 76 20.78 13.58 2.27
N GLU A 77 19.67 14.33 2.21
CA GLU A 77 19.71 15.79 2.29
C GLU A 77 20.34 16.28 3.60
N ARG A 78 20.01 15.64 4.72
CA ARG A 78 20.61 15.96 6.02
C ARG A 78 22.12 15.73 6.00
N SER A 79 22.59 14.62 5.43
CA SER A 79 24.03 14.34 5.36
C SER A 79 24.76 15.35 4.46
N GLN A 80 24.16 15.74 3.33
CA GLN A 80 24.70 16.80 2.47
C GLN A 80 24.78 18.15 3.20
N ARG A 81 23.74 18.56 3.93
CA ARG A 81 23.74 19.80 4.71
C ARG A 81 24.85 19.79 5.77
N ILE A 82 25.05 18.66 6.45
CA ILE A 82 26.13 18.51 7.43
C ILE A 82 27.50 18.62 6.76
N ALA A 83 27.71 17.93 5.63
CA ALA A 83 28.97 17.98 4.89
C ALA A 83 29.29 19.40 4.41
N TYR A 84 28.30 20.10 3.86
CA TYR A 84 28.44 21.48 3.42
C TYR A 84 28.75 22.44 4.59
N ALA A 85 28.08 22.27 5.73
CA ALA A 85 28.37 23.06 6.93
C ALA A 85 29.79 22.82 7.45
N LYS A 86 30.32 21.60 7.37
CA LYS A 86 31.72 21.30 7.72
C LYS A 86 32.69 22.02 6.77
N LEU A 87 32.46 21.94 5.47
CA LEU A 87 33.27 22.63 4.47
C LEU A 87 33.33 24.15 4.72
N LEU A 88 32.18 24.77 5.03
CA LEU A 88 32.14 26.19 5.36
C LEU A 88 32.95 26.54 6.63
N ARG A 89 32.93 25.66 7.65
CA ARG A 89 33.74 25.86 8.86
C ARG A 89 35.23 25.75 8.56
N GLU A 90 35.63 24.78 7.76
CA GLU A 90 37.03 24.61 7.32
C GLU A 90 37.51 25.84 6.54
N GLN A 91 36.71 26.34 5.59
CA GLN A 91 37.02 27.58 4.87
C GLN A 91 37.12 28.81 5.79
N ALA A 92 36.23 28.92 6.79
CA ALA A 92 36.27 30.01 7.75
C ALA A 92 37.54 29.96 8.61
N GLU A 93 37.95 28.77 9.07
CA GLU A 93 39.19 28.55 9.82
C GLU A 93 40.42 28.86 8.97
N GLU A 94 40.49 28.39 7.72
CA GLU A 94 41.57 28.75 6.80
C GLU A 94 41.67 30.27 6.60
N ASN A 95 40.54 30.94 6.39
CA ASN A 95 40.53 32.39 6.23
C ASN A 95 40.97 33.12 7.51
N ARG A 96 40.61 32.60 8.69
CA ARG A 96 41.09 33.11 9.98
C ARG A 96 42.62 32.99 10.08
N LEU A 97 43.16 31.81 9.79
CA LEU A 97 44.60 31.55 9.82
C LEU A 97 45.36 32.42 8.81
N ARG A 98 44.84 32.59 7.59
CA ARG A 98 45.44 33.49 6.58
C ARG A 98 45.51 34.94 7.07
N ARG A 99 44.42 35.45 7.66
CA ARG A 99 44.38 36.81 8.23
C ARG A 99 45.35 36.96 9.40
N GLU A 100 45.45 35.96 10.27
CA GLU A 100 46.39 35.97 11.40
C GLU A 100 47.85 35.97 10.94
N LYS A 101 48.17 35.15 9.93
CA LYS A 101 49.50 35.15 9.30
C LYS A 101 49.85 36.51 8.70
N GLN A 102 48.94 37.13 7.96
CA GLN A 102 49.12 38.48 7.41
C GLN A 102 49.34 39.53 8.52
N ARG A 103 48.62 39.43 9.64
CA ARG A 103 48.85 40.31 10.81
C ARG A 103 50.23 40.12 11.41
N GLN A 104 50.69 38.89 11.57
CA GLN A 104 52.03 38.60 12.09
C GLN A 104 53.12 39.13 11.16
N GLU A 105 52.97 38.97 9.85
CA GLU A 105 53.89 39.54 8.84
C GLU A 105 53.91 41.07 8.92
N ALA A 106 52.75 41.73 8.96
CA ALA A 106 52.67 43.18 9.11
C ALA A 106 53.28 43.70 10.43
N LEU A 107 53.11 42.96 11.54
CA LEU A 107 53.76 43.29 12.81
C LEU A 107 55.28 43.12 12.71
N ARG A 108 55.75 42.03 12.10
CA ARG A 108 57.19 41.82 11.84
C ARG A 108 57.77 42.95 11.00
N GLU A 109 57.11 43.37 9.92
CA GLU A 109 57.56 44.52 9.12
C GLU A 109 57.64 45.81 9.93
N LYS A 110 56.71 46.07 10.86
CA LYS A 110 56.80 47.25 11.74
C LYS A 110 58.02 47.19 12.68
N HIS A 111 58.38 46.01 13.18
CA HIS A 111 59.51 45.83 14.10
C HIS A 111 60.86 45.68 13.38
N PHE A 112 60.85 45.22 12.12
CA PHE A 112 62.03 44.94 11.32
C PHE A 112 62.28 45.99 10.22
N ARG A 113 61.42 47.00 10.08
CA ARG A 113 61.81 48.26 9.43
C ARG A 113 62.78 48.95 10.40
N PRO A 114 64.10 48.93 10.15
CA PRO A 114 65.04 49.62 11.02
C PRO A 114 64.61 51.09 11.03
N ASN A 115 64.64 51.75 12.19
CA ASN A 115 64.60 53.20 12.28
C ASN A 115 65.77 53.77 11.46
N SER A 116 65.60 53.87 10.14
CA SER A 116 66.43 54.63 9.21
C SER A 116 65.90 56.07 9.09
N ALA A 117 65.13 56.55 10.07
CA ALA A 117 64.88 57.96 10.30
C ALA A 117 66.09 58.58 11.02
N ARG A 118 67.26 58.45 10.38
CA ARG A 118 68.46 59.23 10.70
C ARG A 118 68.53 60.34 9.67
N GLY A 119 67.74 61.37 9.92
CA GLY A 119 67.88 62.72 9.39
C GLY A 119 67.78 63.64 10.59
#